data_AF-A0A3E0VV18-F1
#
_entry.id   AF-A0A3E0VV18-F1
#
_cell.length_a   1.000
_cell.length_b   1.000
_cell.length_c   1.000
_cell.angle_alpha   90.00
_cell.angle_beta   90.00
_cell.angle_gamma   90.00
#
_symmetry.space_group_name_H-M   'P 1'
#
loop_
_entity.id
_entity.type
_entity.pdbx_description
1 polymer ?
#
loop_
_entity_poly.entity_id
_entity_poly.type
_entity_poly.pdbx_seq_one_letter_code
_entity_poly.pdbx_strand_id
1 'polypeptide(L)'
;MPSAEKPATALQAFVDRGHRLAKRPTLRRADVAKLFGDRDEGKRVMALAIIQKRPELGSFEILVEAVGGTRGAVEHGEGLSAALAAVDAGILRAEEVDALKREIRGVLEAGHLGGSAGGAIAKRILDSEPR
;
A
#
# COMPACT_ATOMS: atom_id res chain seq x y z
N MET A 1 -29.08 4.55 -19.78
CA MET A 1 -27.79 3.83 -19.73
C MET A 1 -27.22 4.03 -18.32
N PRO A 2 -27.19 3.02 -17.43
CA PRO A 2 -26.75 3.22 -16.05
C PRO A 2 -25.21 3.36 -15.96
N SER A 3 -24.77 4.34 -15.18
CA SER A 3 -23.40 4.87 -15.06
C SER A 3 -22.35 3.86 -14.57
N ALA A 4 -21.20 3.85 -15.23
CA ALA A 4 -20.01 3.06 -14.91
C ALA A 4 -19.05 3.74 -13.91
N GLU A 5 -19.52 4.64 -13.04
CA GLU A 5 -18.69 5.44 -12.10
C GLU A 5 -18.59 4.88 -10.66
N LYS A 6 -19.22 3.73 -10.38
CA LYS A 6 -19.41 3.21 -9.00
C LYS A 6 -18.23 2.47 -8.33
N PRO A 7 -17.25 1.85 -9.02
CA PRO A 7 -16.22 1.05 -8.31
C PRO A 7 -15.16 1.90 -7.59
N ALA A 8 -14.66 2.94 -8.25
CA ALA A 8 -13.57 3.78 -7.72
C ALA A 8 -14.02 4.59 -6.48
N THR A 9 -15.26 5.07 -6.48
CA THR A 9 -15.85 5.80 -5.35
C THR A 9 -16.11 4.89 -4.13
N ALA A 10 -16.41 3.61 -4.36
CA ALA A 10 -16.60 2.65 -3.27
C ALA A 10 -15.27 2.35 -2.54
N LEU A 11 -14.18 2.09 -3.26
CA LEU A 11 -12.86 1.85 -2.66
C LEU A 11 -12.28 3.10 -2.01
N GLN A 12 -12.55 4.30 -2.55
CA GLN A 12 -12.17 5.56 -1.90
C GLN A 12 -12.76 5.69 -0.49
N ALA A 13 -14.00 5.23 -0.26
CA ALA A 13 -14.60 5.25 1.07
C ALA A 13 -13.84 4.35 2.07
N PHE A 14 -13.23 3.26 1.60
CA PHE A 14 -12.37 2.39 2.40
C PHE A 14 -11.04 3.08 2.75
N VAL A 15 -10.43 3.79 1.79
CA VAL A 15 -9.25 4.63 2.03
C VAL A 15 -9.53 5.67 3.12
N ASP A 16 -10.62 6.43 2.97
CA ASP A 16 -11.01 7.46 3.93
C ASP A 16 -11.33 6.89 5.32
N ARG A 17 -11.92 5.70 5.36
CA ARG A 17 -12.15 4.97 6.61
C ARG A 17 -10.82 4.52 7.24
N GLY A 18 -9.87 4.02 6.45
CA GLY A 18 -8.54 3.64 6.91
C GLY A 18 -7.79 4.82 7.53
N HIS A 19 -7.76 5.96 6.84
CA HIS A 19 -7.19 7.21 7.35
C HIS A 19 -7.82 7.67 8.69
N ARG A 20 -9.14 7.51 8.85
CA ARG A 20 -9.81 7.82 10.12
C ARG A 20 -9.46 6.83 11.22
N LEU A 21 -9.42 5.53 10.90
CA LEU A 21 -9.04 4.49 11.86
C LEU A 21 -7.62 4.64 12.37
N ALA A 22 -6.69 5.08 11.51
CA ALA A 22 -5.31 5.35 11.90
C ALA A 22 -5.19 6.38 13.04
N LYS A 23 -6.18 7.28 13.21
CA LYS A 23 -6.20 8.24 14.32
C LYS A 23 -6.52 7.59 15.68
N ARG A 24 -6.93 6.32 15.72
CA ARG A 24 -7.28 5.62 16.96
C ARG A 24 -6.02 5.11 17.65
N PRO A 25 -5.76 5.49 18.90
CA PRO A 25 -4.53 5.08 19.61
C PRO A 25 -4.53 3.58 19.95
N THR A 26 -5.69 2.94 20.04
CA THR A 26 -5.83 1.51 20.37
C THR A 26 -5.54 0.57 19.21
N LEU A 27 -5.35 1.10 17.99
CA LEU A 27 -5.12 0.30 16.79
C LEU A 27 -3.73 -0.36 16.83
N ARG A 28 -3.68 -1.67 16.59
CA ARG A 28 -2.45 -2.49 16.68
C ARG A 28 -2.09 -3.09 15.33
N ARG A 29 -0.83 -3.52 15.19
CA ARG A 29 -0.31 -4.26 14.02
C ARG A 29 -1.20 -5.47 13.67
N ALA A 30 -1.63 -6.24 14.67
CA ALA A 30 -2.48 -7.40 14.48
C ALA A 30 -3.84 -7.07 13.83
N ASP A 31 -4.40 -5.90 14.12
CA ASP A 31 -5.66 -5.45 13.51
C ASP A 31 -5.47 -5.15 12.01
N VAL A 32 -4.36 -4.51 11.67
CA VAL A 32 -3.98 -4.19 10.28
C VAL A 32 -3.68 -5.48 9.50
N ALA A 33 -2.92 -6.40 10.08
CA ALA A 33 -2.65 -7.71 9.46
C ALA A 33 -3.94 -8.50 9.21
N LYS A 34 -4.89 -8.47 10.16
CA LYS A 34 -6.19 -9.12 10.00
C LYS A 34 -7.02 -8.49 8.87
N LEU A 35 -7.00 -7.16 8.74
CA LEU A 35 -7.69 -6.47 7.65
C LEU A 35 -7.07 -6.81 6.28
N PHE A 36 -5.74 -6.87 6.20
CA PHE A 36 -5.03 -7.19 4.98
C PHE A 36 -5.18 -8.66 4.56
N GLY A 37 -5.23 -9.60 5.51
CA GLY A 37 -5.49 -11.01 5.21
C GLY A 37 -6.94 -11.35 4.81
N ASP A 38 -7.82 -10.36 4.73
CA ASP A 38 -9.22 -10.55 4.34
C ASP A 38 -9.36 -10.70 2.81
N ARG A 39 -10.36 -11.49 2.38
CA ARG A 39 -10.63 -11.72 0.95
C ARG A 39 -11.27 -10.49 0.28
N ASP A 40 -11.84 -9.58 1.07
CA ASP A 40 -12.43 -8.32 0.61
C ASP A 40 -11.35 -7.28 0.26
N GLU A 41 -11.31 -6.85 -1.00
CA GLU A 41 -10.36 -5.82 -1.49
C GLU A 41 -10.49 -4.50 -0.74
N GLY A 42 -11.71 -4.08 -0.38
CA GLY A 42 -11.92 -2.86 0.38
C GLY A 42 -11.24 -2.90 1.75
N LYS A 43 -11.27 -4.05 2.43
CA LYS A 43 -10.53 -4.22 3.71
C LYS A 43 -9.01 -4.20 3.52
N ARG A 44 -8.49 -4.80 2.44
CA ARG A 44 -7.06 -4.73 2.12
C ARG A 44 -6.62 -3.31 1.81
N VAL A 45 -7.37 -2.60 0.97
CA VAL A 45 -7.20 -1.15 0.70
C VAL A 45 -7.25 -0.34 2.00
N MET A 46 -8.20 -0.64 2.90
CA MET A 46 -8.29 0.04 4.19
C MET A 46 -7.05 -0.20 5.06
N ALA A 47 -6.50 -1.42 5.07
CA ALA A 47 -5.28 -1.75 5.79
C ALA A 47 -4.09 -0.93 5.25
N LEU A 48 -3.95 -0.83 3.93
CA LEU A 48 -2.90 -0.05 3.29
C LEU A 48 -3.04 1.45 3.59
N ALA A 49 -4.25 1.99 3.56
CA ALA A 49 -4.52 3.37 3.95
C ALA A 49 -4.20 3.65 5.43
N ILE A 50 -4.39 2.66 6.32
CA ILE A 50 -3.92 2.79 7.72
C ILE A 50 -2.40 2.91 7.76
N ILE A 51 -1.68 2.04 7.05
CA ILE A 51 -0.21 2.02 7.02
C ILE A 51 0.34 3.34 6.48
N GLN A 52 -0.29 3.95 5.47
CA GLN A 52 0.12 5.28 4.98
C GLN A 52 0.15 6.38 6.05
N LYS A 53 -0.70 6.28 7.09
CA LYS A 53 -0.77 7.26 8.18
C LYS A 53 -0.05 6.83 9.44
N ARG A 54 0.09 5.52 9.64
CA ARG A 54 0.81 4.90 10.76
C ARG A 54 1.69 3.79 10.21
N PRO A 55 2.82 4.13 9.57
CA PRO A 55 3.67 3.15 8.91
C PRO A 55 4.13 2.07 9.88
N GLU A 56 4.34 2.42 11.15
CA GLU A 56 4.78 1.50 12.19
C GLU A 56 3.76 0.38 12.48
N LEU A 57 2.54 0.46 11.97
CA LEU A 57 1.53 -0.61 12.05
C LEU A 57 1.60 -1.62 10.90
N GLY A 58 2.35 -1.33 9.84
CA GLY A 58 2.62 -2.27 8.75
C GLY A 58 3.70 -3.29 9.09
N SER A 59 3.90 -4.24 8.18
CA SER A 59 5.04 -5.15 8.17
C SER A 59 5.63 -5.21 6.77
N PHE A 60 6.89 -5.63 6.67
CA PHE A 60 7.58 -5.79 5.39
C PHE A 60 6.83 -6.77 4.47
N GLU A 61 6.31 -7.88 5.02
CA GLU A 61 5.57 -8.89 4.28
C GLU A 61 4.29 -8.32 3.65
N ILE A 62 3.54 -7.50 4.40
CA ILE A 62 2.34 -6.83 3.88
C ILE A 62 2.70 -5.90 2.72
N LEU A 63 3.79 -5.14 2.84
CA LEU A 63 4.20 -4.18 1.80
C LEU A 63 4.64 -4.90 0.52
N VAL A 64 5.41 -5.99 0.63
CA VAL A 64 5.81 -6.80 -0.52
C VAL A 64 4.59 -7.43 -1.19
N GLU A 65 3.69 -8.03 -0.41
CA GLU A 65 2.46 -8.64 -0.95
C GLU A 65 1.57 -7.58 -1.63
N ALA A 66 1.45 -6.39 -1.04
CA ALA A 66 0.64 -5.30 -1.59
C ALA A 66 1.21 -4.69 -2.89
N VAL A 67 2.52 -4.82 -3.12
CA VAL A 67 3.19 -4.35 -4.34
C VAL A 67 3.22 -5.43 -5.41
N GLY A 68 3.58 -6.68 -5.05
CA GLY A 68 3.78 -7.77 -6.01
C GLY A 68 2.60 -8.71 -6.20
N GLY A 69 1.78 -8.92 -5.17
CA GLY A 69 0.72 -9.94 -5.12
C GLY A 69 -0.71 -9.41 -5.30
N THR A 70 -0.86 -8.11 -5.49
CA THR A 70 -2.13 -7.40 -5.61
C THR A 70 -2.96 -7.84 -6.82
N ARG A 71 -4.29 -7.86 -6.63
CA ARG A 71 -5.27 -8.30 -7.66
C ARG A 71 -6.01 -7.15 -8.33
N GLY A 72 -5.76 -5.91 -7.90
CA GLY A 72 -6.51 -4.73 -8.32
C GLY A 72 -5.63 -3.47 -8.44
N ALA A 73 -5.94 -2.61 -9.40
CA ALA A 73 -5.16 -1.40 -9.67
C ALA A 73 -5.18 -0.40 -8.49
N VAL A 74 -6.31 -0.31 -7.77
CA VAL A 74 -6.44 0.57 -6.61
C VAL A 74 -5.62 0.01 -5.44
N GLU A 75 -5.80 -1.27 -5.12
CA GLU A 75 -4.99 -1.94 -4.08
C GLU A 75 -3.49 -1.79 -4.34
N HIS A 76 -3.05 -1.94 -5.59
CA HIS A 76 -1.65 -1.73 -5.96
C HIS A 76 -1.18 -0.29 -5.73
N GLY A 77 -1.97 0.71 -6.14
CA GLY A 77 -1.64 2.13 -5.90
C GLY A 77 -1.55 2.47 -4.41
N GLU A 78 -2.44 1.92 -3.60
CA GLU A 78 -2.42 2.08 -2.14
C GLU A 78 -1.24 1.33 -1.51
N GLY A 79 -0.84 0.18 -2.09
CA GLY A 79 0.32 -0.60 -1.70
C GLY A 79 1.63 0.16 -1.89
N LEU A 80 1.81 0.77 -3.06
CA LEU A 80 2.96 1.65 -3.34
C LEU A 80 2.99 2.86 -2.42
N SER A 81 1.83 3.46 -2.15
CA SER A 81 1.72 4.62 -1.25
C SER A 81 2.09 4.24 0.19
N ALA A 82 1.64 3.06 0.66
CA ALA A 82 1.99 2.52 1.97
C ALA A 82 3.49 2.17 2.06
N ALA A 83 4.05 1.58 1.00
CA ALA A 83 5.46 1.28 0.88
C ALA A 83 6.32 2.55 0.95
N LEU A 84 5.97 3.60 0.21
CA LEU A 84 6.66 4.88 0.29
C LEU A 84 6.60 5.47 1.70
N ALA A 85 5.44 5.44 2.35
CA ALA A 85 5.29 5.94 3.72
C ALA A 85 6.17 5.18 4.73
N ALA A 86 6.32 3.85 4.57
CA ALA A 86 7.20 3.04 5.39
C ALA A 86 8.68 3.38 5.19
N VAL A 87 9.10 3.60 3.95
CA VAL A 87 10.46 4.03 3.62
C VAL A 87 10.74 5.43 4.16
N ASP A 88 9.85 6.39 3.91
CA ASP A 88 9.98 7.78 4.37
C ASP A 88 10.05 7.87 5.90
N ALA A 89 9.33 6.98 6.61
CA ALA A 89 9.32 6.90 8.06
C ALA A 89 10.56 6.19 8.65
N GLY A 90 11.41 5.56 7.83
CA GLY A 90 12.61 4.84 8.30
C GLY A 90 12.29 3.64 9.19
N ILE A 91 11.12 3.01 8.99
CA ILE A 91 10.71 1.85 9.80
C ILE A 91 11.22 0.52 9.25
N LEU A 92 11.66 0.52 7.99
CA LEU A 92 12.21 -0.64 7.30
C LEU A 92 13.74 -0.62 7.45
N ARG A 93 14.31 -1.80 7.66
CA ARG A 93 15.77 -1.99 7.63
C ARG A 93 16.29 -1.82 6.21
N ALA A 94 17.59 -1.55 6.08
CA ALA A 94 18.22 -1.38 4.77
C ALA A 94 17.98 -2.60 3.85
N GLU A 95 18.07 -3.81 4.39
CA GLU A 95 17.85 -5.04 3.61
C GLU A 95 16.39 -5.19 3.16
N GLU A 96 15.44 -4.70 3.95
CA GLU A 96 14.01 -4.70 3.64
C GLU A 96 13.69 -3.66 2.57
N VAL A 97 14.31 -2.48 2.65
CA VAL A 97 14.21 -1.45 1.59
C VAL A 97 14.77 -2.00 0.27
N ASP A 98 15.93 -2.65 0.30
CA ASP A 98 16.52 -3.25 -0.91
C ASP A 98 15.67 -4.37 -1.49
N ALA A 99 15.09 -5.22 -0.64
CA ALA A 99 14.17 -6.26 -1.08
C ALA A 99 12.88 -5.68 -1.69
N LEU A 100 12.30 -4.65 -1.07
CA LEU A 100 11.13 -3.95 -1.59
C LEU A 100 11.42 -3.27 -2.94
N LYS A 101 12.59 -2.64 -3.09
CA LYS A 101 13.04 -2.07 -4.38
C LYS A 101 13.14 -3.13 -5.47
N ARG A 102 13.65 -4.33 -5.15
CA ARG A 102 13.70 -5.44 -6.12
C ARG A 102 12.31 -5.86 -6.58
N GLU A 103 11.36 -5.96 -5.65
CA GLU A 103 9.97 -6.29 -5.98
C GLU A 103 9.37 -5.23 -6.92
N ILE A 104 9.51 -3.94 -6.57
CA ILE A 104 9.00 -2.82 -7.40
C ILE A 104 9.60 -2.83 -8.80
N ARG A 105 10.89 -3.14 -8.95
CA ARG A 105 11.53 -3.29 -10.28
C ARG A 105 10.90 -4.43 -11.08
N GLY A 106 10.70 -5.60 -10.46
CA GLY A 106 10.05 -6.73 -11.13
C GLY A 106 8.65 -6.38 -11.63
N VAL A 107 7.87 -5.66 -10.83
CA VAL A 107 6.52 -5.22 -11.19
C VAL A 107 6.53 -4.15 -12.30
N LEU A 108 7.51 -3.24 -12.31
CA LEU A 108 7.75 -2.27 -13.39
C LEU A 108 8.07 -2.96 -14.71
N GLU A 109 9.01 -3.91 -14.68
CA GLU A 109 9.46 -4.66 -15.86
C GLU A 109 8.34 -5.51 -16.45
N ALA A 110 7.48 -6.08 -15.60
CA ALA A 110 6.28 -6.82 -16.03
C ALA A 110 5.18 -5.92 -16.62
N GLY A 111 5.31 -4.60 -16.54
CA GLY A 111 4.29 -3.65 -17.03
C GLY A 111 3.00 -3.65 -16.20
N HIS A 112 3.05 -4.14 -14.95
CA HIS A 112 1.87 -4.31 -14.09
C HIS A 112 1.52 -3.05 -13.27
N LEU A 113 2.25 -1.94 -13.47
CA LEU A 113 1.94 -0.66 -12.84
C LEU A 113 0.91 0.11 -13.66
N GLY A 114 -0.31 0.14 -13.13
CA GLY A 114 -1.40 0.95 -13.69
C GLY A 114 -1.16 2.45 -13.48
N GLY A 115 -1.09 3.20 -14.59
CA GLY A 115 -1.17 4.67 -14.59
C GLY A 115 0.11 5.43 -14.20
N SER A 116 0.15 6.72 -14.54
CA SER A 116 1.31 7.60 -14.35
C SER A 116 1.64 7.87 -12.87
N ALA A 117 0.63 7.84 -11.99
CA ALA A 117 0.80 8.08 -10.55
C ALA A 117 1.57 6.93 -9.87
N GLY A 118 1.24 5.67 -10.19
CA GLY A 118 1.94 4.49 -9.64
C GLY A 118 3.42 4.47 -10.03
N GLY A 119 3.72 4.78 -11.30
CA GLY A 119 5.10 4.88 -11.79
C GLY A 119 5.92 5.97 -11.08
N ALA A 120 5.32 7.12 -10.79
CA ALA A 120 5.99 8.19 -10.05
C ALA A 120 6.31 7.80 -8.60
N ILE A 121 5.40 7.11 -7.92
CA ILE A 121 5.61 6.60 -6.55
C ILE A 121 6.69 5.52 -6.54
N ALA A 122 6.59 4.54 -7.45
CA ALA A 122 7.58 3.49 -7.61
C ALA A 122 8.99 4.07 -7.81
N LYS A 123 9.13 5.06 -8.70
CA LYS A 123 10.42 5.74 -8.93
C LYS A 123 10.95 6.41 -7.66
N ARG A 124 10.10 7.11 -6.89
CA ARG A 124 10.52 7.73 -5.63
C ARG A 124 11.05 6.71 -4.62
N ILE A 125 10.44 5.54 -4.53
CA ILE A 125 10.91 4.46 -3.66
C ILE A 125 12.24 3.89 -4.18
N LEU A 126 12.42 3.77 -5.50
CA LEU A 126 13.69 3.30 -6.06
C LEU A 126 14.85 4.27 -5.79
N ASP A 127 14.57 5.57 -5.86
CA ASP A 127 15.53 6.66 -5.67
C ASP A 127 15.81 6.99 -4.19
N SER A 128 15.07 6.42 -3.23
CA SER A 128 15.23 6.72 -1.81
C SER A 128 16.40 5.96 -1.18
N GLU A 129 17.22 6.62 -0.36
CA GLU A 129 18.26 5.97 0.45
C GLU A 129 17.67 5.44 1.76
N PRO A 130 18.02 4.22 2.21
CA PRO A 130 17.66 3.75 3.55
C PRO A 130 18.29 4.67 4.61
N ARG A 131 17.48 5.07 5.59
CA ARG A 131 17.88 5.99 6.67
C ARG A 131 18.53 5.27 7.84
#